data_AF-A0A1F4QST3-F1
#
_entry.id   AF-A0A1F4QST3-F1
#
_cell.length_a   1.000
_cell.length_b   1.000
_cell.length_c   1.000
_cell.angle_alpha   90.00
_cell.angle_beta   90.00
_cell.angle_gamma   90.00
#
_symmetry.space_group_name_H-M   'P 1'
#
loop_
_entity.id
_entity.type
_entity.pdbx_description
1 polymer ?
#
loop_
_entity_poly.entity_id
_entity_poly.type
_entity_poly.pdbx_seq_one_letter_code
_entity_poly.pdbx_strand_id
1 'polypeptide(L)' 'MVSLMAVNNRKAAEGIRARLLQHGIQADLQQEDSAQLVSCSPTALVFIHILVAETDLARAREVLAERLECA' A
#
# COMPACT_ATOMS: atom_id res chain seq x y z
N MET A 1 -3.40 -11.59 -6.19
CA MET A 1 -2.91 -10.21 -5.90
C MET A 1 -1.81 -10.32 -4.86
N VAL A 2 -0.83 -9.42 -4.89
CA VAL A 2 0.35 -9.42 -4.02
C VAL A 2 0.50 -8.07 -3.31
N SER A 3 1.05 -8.07 -2.10
CA SER A 3 1.30 -6.84 -1.36
C SER A 3 2.52 -6.11 -1.93
N LEU A 4 2.29 -4.89 -2.41
CA LEU A 4 3.34 -4.00 -2.91
C LEU A 4 4.08 -3.33 -1.75
N MET A 5 3.32 -2.80 -0.80
CA MET A 5 3.81 -2.19 0.45
C MET A 5 2.68 -2.11 1.48
N ALA A 6 3.03 -1.74 2.70
CA ALA A 6 2.09 -1.46 3.78
C ALA A 6 2.39 -0.08 4.40
N VAL A 7 1.33 0.68 4.70
CA VAL A 7 1.44 2.01 5.32
C VAL A 7 0.45 2.11 6.48
N ASN A 8 0.81 2.84 7.53
CA ASN A 8 -0.07 3.02 8.70
C ASN A 8 -0.98 4.27 8.59
N ASN A 9 -0.96 4.96 7.44
CA ASN A 9 -1.74 6.17 7.20
C ASN A 9 -2.67 5.97 5.99
N ARG A 10 -3.98 6.07 6.24
CA ARG A 10 -5.00 5.90 5.20
C ARG A 10 -4.89 6.90 4.06
N LYS A 11 -4.59 8.17 4.35
CA LYS A 11 -4.42 9.19 3.30
C LYS A 11 -3.22 8.88 2.40
N ALA A 12 -2.14 8.36 2.99
CA ALA A 12 -0.98 7.92 2.22
C ALA A 12 -1.35 6.73 1.31
N ALA A 13 -2.07 5.74 1.85
CA ALA A 13 -2.55 4.58 1.09
C ALA A 13 -3.43 4.98 -0.10
N GLU A 14 -4.39 5.88 0.12
CA GLU A 14 -5.27 6.40 -0.93
C GLU A 14 -4.51 7.20 -1.98
N GLY A 15 -3.54 8.03 -1.57
CA GLY A 15 -2.68 8.78 -2.50
C GLY A 15 -1.83 7.86 -3.38
N ILE A 16 -1.27 6.79 -2.80
CA ILE A 16 -0.51 5.79 -3.55
C ILE A 16 -1.42 5.05 -4.54
N ARG A 17 -2.60 4.61 -4.10
CA ARG A 17 -3.59 3.97 -4.98
C ARG A 17 -4.00 4.87 -6.15
N ALA A 18 -4.31 6.13 -5.88
CA ALA A 18 -4.68 7.09 -6.92
C ALA A 18 -3.56 7.27 -7.96
N ARG A 19 -2.30 7.32 -7.52
CA ARG A 19 -1.16 7.41 -8.43
C ARG A 19 -0.97 6.13 -9.25
N LEU A 20 -1.04 4.96 -8.65
CA LEU A 20 -0.98 3.70 -9.40
C LEU A 20 -2.09 3.65 -10.47
N LEU A 21 -3.29 4.09 -10.12
CA LEU A 21 -4.42 4.19 -11.05
C LEU A 21 -4.15 5.16 -12.21
N GLN A 22 -3.50 6.29 -11.97
CA GLN A 22 -3.09 7.23 -13.03
C GLN A 22 -2.13 6.60 -14.05
N HIS A 23 -1.33 5.62 -13.63
CA HIS A 23 -0.45 4.85 -14.50
C HIS A 23 -1.12 3.57 -15.06
N GLY A 24 -2.43 3.42 -14.86
CA GLY A 24 -3.23 2.29 -15.34
C GLY A 24 -3.09 1.02 -14.51
N ILE A 25 -2.47 1.08 -13.33
CA ILE A 25 -2.28 -0.06 -12.43
C ILE A 25 -3.44 -0.11 -11.44
N GLN A 26 -4.20 -1.20 -11.48
CA GLN A 26 -5.26 -1.43 -10.49
C GLN A 26 -4.63 -1.81 -9.15
N ALA A 27 -5.04 -1.12 -8.09
CA ALA A 27 -4.58 -1.36 -6.74
C ALA A 27 -5.74 -1.34 -5.74
N ASP A 28 -5.72 -2.31 -4.83
CA ASP A 28 -6.67 -2.43 -3.73
C ASP A 28 -6.01 -2.09 -2.39
N LEU A 29 -6.82 -1.63 -1.44
CA LEU A 29 -6.38 -1.32 -0.08
C LEU A 29 -6.99 -2.34 0.87
N GLN A 30 -6.14 -3.11 1.54
CA GLN A 30 -6.54 -4.05 2.57
C GLN A 30 -5.98 -3.61 3.92
N GLN A 31 -6.85 -3.17 4.81
CA GLN A 31 -6.47 -2.83 6.19
C GLN A 31 -6.37 -4.12 7.01
N GLU A 32 -5.32 -4.25 7.83
CA GLU A 32 -5.24 -5.33 8.80
C GLU A 32 -6.38 -5.21 9.83
N ASP A 33 -6.90 -6.36 10.24
CA ASP A 33 -8.02 -6.38 11.19
C ASP A 33 -7.52 -5.99 12.58
N SER A 34 -7.91 -4.79 13.01
CA SER A 34 -7.60 -4.24 14.32
C SER A 34 -7.95 -5.20 15.46
N ALA A 35 -9.01 -6.02 15.30
CA ALA A 35 -9.48 -6.94 16.34
C ALA A 35 -8.47 -8.05 16.66
N GLN A 36 -7.62 -8.44 15.70
CA GLN A 36 -6.53 -9.41 15.94
C GLN A 36 -5.34 -8.76 16.66
N LEU A 37 -5.10 -7.47 16.39
CA LEU A 37 -3.97 -6.71 16.92
C LEU A 37 -4.13 -6.31 18.39
N VAL A 38 -5.37 -6.07 18.87
CA VAL A 38 -5.64 -5.70 20.28
C VAL A 38 -5.28 -6.83 21.27
N SER A 39 -5.18 -8.08 20.81
CA SER A 39 -4.76 -9.20 21.65
C SER A 39 -3.27 -9.17 22.05
N CYS A 40 -2.44 -8.42 21.32
CA CYS A 40 -0.98 -8.47 21.47
C CYS A 40 -0.35 -7.17 22.01
N SER A 41 -0.97 -6.00 21.82
CA SER A 41 -0.54 -4.74 22.47
C SER A 41 -1.50 -3.58 22.20
N PRO A 42 -1.80 -2.71 23.18
CA PRO A 42 -2.58 -1.48 22.96
C PRO A 42 -1.88 -0.44 22.07
N THR A 43 -0.60 -0.63 21.71
CA THR A 43 0.17 0.21 20.77
C THR A 43 0.35 -0.41 19.39
N ALA A 44 -0.40 -1.46 19.05
CA ALA A 44 -0.31 -2.10 17.75
C ALA A 44 -0.69 -1.12 16.63
N LEU A 45 0.28 -0.80 15.75
CA LEU A 45 0.04 0.00 14.56
C LEU A 45 -0.76 -0.84 13.56
N VAL A 46 -1.91 -0.32 13.14
CA VAL A 46 -2.71 -0.95 12.08
C VAL A 46 -2.11 -0.55 10.73
N PHE A 47 -1.67 -1.55 9.96
CA PHE A 47 -1.18 -1.29 8.61
C PHE A 47 -2.28 -1.47 7.56
N ILE A 48 -2.13 -0.73 6.47
CA ILE A 48 -2.95 -0.79 5.27
C ILE A 48 -2.05 -1.27 4.16
N HIS A 49 -2.29 -2.49 3.70
CA HIS A 49 -1.60 -3.09 2.58
C HIS A 49 -2.18 -2.57 1.28
N ILE A 50 -1.29 -2.10 0.41
CA ILE A 50 -1.62 -1.79 -0.99
C ILE A 50 -1.33 -3.04 -1.81
N LEU A 51 -2.37 -3.61 -2.40
CA LEU A 51 -2.33 -4.84 -3.17
C LEU A 51 -2.41 -4.53 -4.65
N VAL A 52 -1.59 -5.19 -5.46
CA VAL A 52 -1.60 -5.08 -6.93
C VAL A 52 -1.65 -6.47 -7.57
N ALA A 53 -1.96 -6.54 -8.86
CA ALA A 53 -1.75 -7.76 -9.63
C ALA A 53 -0.26 -8.12 -9.64
N GLU A 54 0.06 -9.42 -9.59
CA GLU A 54 1.46 -9.89 -9.58
C GLU A 54 2.20 -9.47 -10.86
N THR A 55 1.49 -9.45 -11.99
CA THR A 55 2.00 -8.98 -13.29
C THR A 55 2.38 -7.50 -13.28
N ASP A 56 1.73 -6.70 -12.43
CA ASP A 56 1.98 -5.26 -12.33
C ASP A 56 2.96 -4.89 -11.21
N LEU A 57 3.45 -5.87 -10.43
CA LEU A 57 4.29 -5.62 -9.26
C LEU A 57 5.57 -4.84 -9.60
N ALA A 58 6.30 -5.26 -10.62
CA ALA A 58 7.55 -4.60 -11.03
C ALA A 58 7.29 -3.16 -11.48
N ARG A 59 6.29 -2.97 -12.34
CA ARG A 59 5.87 -1.66 -12.84
C ARG A 59 5.38 -0.73 -11.72
N ALA A 60 4.62 -1.27 -10.77
CA ALA A 60 4.15 -0.52 -9.61
C ALA A 60 5.31 -0.03 -8.76
N ARG A 61 6.37 -0.84 -8.58
CA ARG A 61 7.58 -0.44 -7.85
C ARG A 61 8.33 0.69 -8.58
N GLU A 62 8.47 0.61 -9.89
CA GLU A 62 9.12 1.66 -10.70
C GLU A 62 8.40 3.02 -10.57
N VAL A 63 7.07 3.03 -10.70
CA VAL A 63 6.23 4.24 -10.56
C VAL A 63 6.41 4.92 -9.20
N LEU A 64 6.70 4.13 -8.16
CA LEU A 64 6.92 4.62 -6.81
C LEU A 64 8.36 5.05 -6.57
N ALA A 65 9.33 4.35 -7.18
CA ALA A 65 10.76 4.69 -7.12
C ALA A 65 11.09 5.99 -7.84
N GLU A 66 10.39 6.32 -8.94
CA GLU A 66 10.54 7.59 -9.69
C GLU A 66 10.40 8.85 -8.81
N ARG A 67 9.76 8.77 -7.65
CA ARG A 67 9.70 9.90 -6.69
C ARG A 67 10.92 10.05 -5.80
N LEU A 68 11.67 8.98 -5.54
CA LEU A 68 12.80 8.98 -4.59
C LEU A 68 14.06 9.59 -5.20
N GLU A 69 14.22 9.56 -6.52
CA GLU A 69 15.41 10.07 -7.21
C GLU A 69 15.33 11.55 -7.63
N CYS A 70 14.18 12.20 -7.42
CA CYS A 70 13.96 13.63 -7.73
C CYS A 70 13.92 14.53 -6.48
N ALA A 71 14.45 14.07 -5.34
CA ALA A 71 14.48 14.80 -4.07
C ALA A 71 15.89 15.30 -3.74
#